data_AF-A0A7C5JEY7-F1
#
_entry.id   AF-A0A7C5JEY7-F1
#
_cell.length_a   1.000
_cell.length_b   1.000
_cell.length_c   1.000
_cell.angle_alpha   90.00
_cell.angle_beta   90.00
_cell.angle_gamma   90.00
#
_symmetry.space_group_name_H-M   'P 1'
#
loop_
_entity.id
_entity.type
_entity.pdbx_description
1 polymer ?
#
loop_
_entity_poly.entity_id
_entity_poly.type
_entity_poly.pdbx_seq_one_letter_code
_entity_poly.pdbx_strand_id
1 'polypeptide(L)'
;MNLNRIIGEYTGEKKGPLLICFGGMHGNELAGVKALELMFKMLEVEPITNPEFSFVGKLIGIRGNLRALKEGKRFIKKDLNRQWTLSNINRINNSKEEDLDAEDLEMKELLQVIHEKIDNYQPEKLVFLDLHTTTAYGGIFSIPSEDPESMKIAVELHAPVIKGLLKGIQGTTLHYFNNQNFSPQTVAVSFESGQHLEQLSVNRAIAAITNCMRTIGCVKAEHVENQHDSLLIEYSKGLPKIAEIIYCHSIQPEDEFKMAPDYSNF
;
A
#
# COMPACT_ATOMS: atom_id res chain seq x y z
N MET A 1 6.55 20.36 -11.21
CA MET A 1 5.10 20.05 -11.31
C MET A 1 4.52 19.99 -9.90
N ASN A 2 3.35 20.58 -9.66
CA ASN A 2 2.65 20.39 -8.38
C ASN A 2 2.03 18.99 -8.38
N LEU A 3 2.54 18.11 -7.53
CA LEU A 3 1.94 16.79 -7.29
C LEU A 3 0.73 16.97 -6.35
N ASN A 4 -0.44 16.48 -6.77
CA ASN A 4 -1.64 16.47 -5.94
C ASN A 4 -1.62 15.29 -4.96
N ARG A 5 -2.13 15.48 -3.74
CA ARG A 5 -2.24 14.42 -2.72
C ARG A 5 -3.09 13.25 -3.21
N ILE A 6 -4.26 13.56 -3.76
CA ILE A 6 -5.16 12.57 -4.36
C ILE A 6 -4.70 12.30 -5.80
N ILE A 7 -4.51 11.02 -6.13
CA ILE A 7 -4.22 10.54 -7.48
C ILE A 7 -5.52 10.45 -8.28
N GLY A 8 -6.56 9.90 -7.66
CA GLY A 8 -7.90 9.78 -8.22
C GLY A 8 -8.87 9.19 -7.20
N GLU A 9 -10.15 9.24 -7.54
CA GLU A 9 -11.24 8.65 -6.78
C GLU A 9 -12.21 7.98 -7.76
N TYR A 10 -12.70 6.79 -7.42
CA TYR A 10 -13.71 6.09 -8.18
C TYR A 10 -14.78 5.56 -7.24
N THR A 11 -16.05 5.92 -7.48
CA THR A 11 -17.18 5.55 -6.63
C THR A 11 -18.20 4.80 -7.45
N GLY A 12 -18.59 3.61 -6.98
CA GLY A 12 -19.63 2.81 -7.61
C GLY A 12 -21.03 3.28 -7.24
N GLU A 13 -22.04 2.77 -7.95
CA GLU A 13 -23.45 3.10 -7.70
C GLU A 13 -23.96 2.54 -6.37
N LYS A 14 -23.40 1.41 -5.92
CA LYS A 14 -23.77 0.77 -4.67
C LYS A 14 -22.75 1.11 -3.59
N LYS A 15 -23.24 1.50 -2.41
CA LYS A 15 -22.40 1.67 -1.23
C LYS A 15 -21.75 0.33 -0.85
N GLY A 16 -20.51 0.41 -0.39
CA GLY A 16 -19.67 -0.75 -0.08
C GLY A 16 -18.41 -0.35 0.68
N PRO A 17 -17.33 -1.15 0.63
CA PRO A 17 -16.09 -0.83 1.32
C PRO A 17 -15.45 0.45 0.76
N LEU A 18 -14.66 1.11 1.60
CA LEU A 18 -13.71 2.14 1.18
C LEU A 18 -12.33 1.52 1.07
N LEU A 19 -11.79 1.45 -0.14
CA LEU A 19 -10.40 1.07 -0.40
C LEU A 19 -9.55 2.33 -0.56
N ILE A 20 -8.57 2.50 0.31
CA ILE A 20 -7.54 3.54 0.21
C ILE A 20 -6.23 2.86 -0.19
N CYS A 21 -5.68 3.23 -1.34
CA CYS A 21 -4.38 2.76 -1.79
C CYS A 21 -3.34 3.87 -1.62
N PHE A 22 -2.25 3.58 -0.90
CA PHE A 22 -1.09 4.46 -0.85
C PHE A 22 -0.10 4.08 -1.94
N GLY A 23 0.41 5.09 -2.64
CA GLY A 23 1.59 4.97 -3.48
C GLY A 23 2.63 6.01 -3.06
N GLY A 24 3.89 5.64 -3.04
CA GLY A 24 4.98 6.57 -2.76
C GLY A 24 5.01 7.05 -1.31
N MET A 25 4.79 6.13 -0.35
CA MET A 25 5.16 6.36 1.06
C MET A 25 6.66 6.67 1.19
N HIS A 26 7.47 6.05 0.33
CA HIS A 26 8.83 6.46 0.04
C HIS A 26 8.89 7.16 -1.33
N GLY A 27 9.57 8.29 -1.42
CA GLY A 27 9.54 9.14 -2.63
C GLY A 27 10.33 8.61 -3.83
N ASN A 28 11.18 7.60 -3.64
CA ASN A 28 11.89 6.90 -4.71
C ASN A 28 11.11 5.69 -5.27
N GLU A 29 9.89 5.43 -4.79
CA GLU A 29 9.08 4.25 -5.13
C GLU A 29 7.86 4.66 -5.97
N LEU A 30 8.08 4.87 -7.28
CA LEU A 30 7.06 5.44 -8.17
C LEU A 30 6.06 4.41 -8.73
N ALA A 31 6.31 3.11 -8.57
CA ALA A 31 5.51 2.07 -9.21
C ALA A 31 4.04 2.11 -8.75
N GLY A 32 3.79 2.20 -7.44
CA GLY A 32 2.43 2.30 -6.88
C GLY A 32 1.70 3.57 -7.32
N VAL A 33 2.40 4.70 -7.44
CA VAL A 33 1.82 5.95 -7.94
C VAL A 33 1.36 5.80 -9.40
N LYS A 34 2.24 5.28 -10.26
CA LYS A 34 1.92 5.04 -11.67
C LYS A 34 0.81 4.02 -11.85
N ALA A 35 0.80 2.97 -11.02
CA ALA A 35 -0.24 1.94 -11.04
C ALA A 35 -1.62 2.53 -10.72
N LEU A 36 -1.71 3.41 -9.71
CA LEU A 36 -2.95 4.10 -9.37
C LEU A 36 -3.41 5.05 -10.48
N GLU A 37 -2.49 5.82 -11.08
CA GLU A 37 -2.81 6.69 -12.23
C GLU A 37 -3.39 5.92 -13.42
N LEU A 38 -2.85 4.72 -13.70
CA LEU A 38 -3.36 3.84 -14.75
C LEU A 38 -4.69 3.17 -14.35
N MET A 39 -4.80 2.72 -13.10
CA MET A 39 -6.00 2.07 -12.57
C MET A 39 -7.23 2.96 -12.71
N PHE A 40 -7.13 4.26 -12.37
CA PHE A 40 -8.26 5.18 -12.52
C PHE A 40 -8.69 5.33 -13.99
N LYS A 41 -7.74 5.41 -14.93
CA LYS A 41 -8.06 5.44 -16.36
C LYS A 41 -8.73 4.14 -16.82
N MET A 42 -8.28 3.00 -16.32
CA MET A 42 -8.89 1.71 -16.62
C MET A 42 -10.34 1.67 -16.11
N LEU A 43 -10.58 2.10 -14.87
CA LEU A 43 -11.93 2.16 -14.29
C LEU A 43 -12.87 3.14 -14.99
N GLU A 44 -12.36 4.23 -15.58
CA GLU A 44 -13.15 5.15 -16.40
C GLU A 44 -13.60 4.52 -17.74
N VAL A 45 -12.74 3.68 -18.33
CA VAL A 45 -13.00 3.03 -19.63
C VAL A 45 -13.81 1.75 -19.48
N GLU A 46 -13.65 1.02 -18.38
CA GLU A 46 -14.24 -0.31 -18.18
C GLU A 46 -15.75 -0.37 -18.42
N PRO A 47 -16.60 0.57 -17.91
CA PRO A 47 -18.04 0.54 -18.17
C PRO A 47 -18.41 0.74 -19.66
N ILE A 48 -17.52 1.32 -20.47
CA ILE A 48 -17.73 1.56 -21.90
C ILE A 48 -17.50 0.26 -22.68
N THR A 49 -16.47 -0.51 -22.31
CA THR A 49 -16.08 -1.75 -22.99
C THR A 49 -16.77 -2.99 -22.43
N ASN A 50 -17.27 -2.91 -21.19
CA ASN A 50 -17.93 -3.97 -20.46
C ASN A 50 -19.21 -3.43 -19.80
N PRO A 51 -20.34 -3.39 -20.52
CA PRO A 51 -21.59 -2.78 -20.02
C PRO A 51 -22.16 -3.41 -18.74
N GLU A 52 -21.79 -4.66 -18.44
CA GLU A 52 -22.19 -5.36 -17.22
C GLU A 52 -21.30 -4.99 -16.01
N PHE A 53 -20.20 -4.26 -16.24
CA PHE A 53 -19.28 -3.84 -15.20
C PHE A 53 -20.02 -3.05 -14.11
N SER A 54 -19.97 -3.58 -12.90
CA SER A 54 -20.51 -2.94 -11.71
C SER A 54 -19.43 -2.81 -10.65
N PHE A 55 -19.31 -1.61 -10.08
CA PHE A 55 -18.45 -1.34 -8.95
C PHE A 55 -19.28 -1.10 -7.68
N VAL A 56 -18.80 -1.66 -6.56
CA VAL A 56 -19.41 -1.52 -5.24
C VAL A 56 -18.41 -0.85 -4.31
N GLY A 57 -18.82 0.23 -3.68
CA GLY A 57 -17.98 0.97 -2.75
C GLY A 57 -17.20 2.10 -3.40
N LYS A 58 -16.03 2.41 -2.84
CA LYS A 58 -15.18 3.52 -3.28
C LYS A 58 -13.70 3.17 -3.24
N LEU A 59 -12.96 3.53 -4.29
CA LEU A 59 -11.49 3.49 -4.37
C LEU A 59 -10.94 4.91 -4.31
N ILE A 60 -9.90 5.13 -3.50
CA ILE A 60 -9.14 6.38 -3.43
C ILE A 60 -7.65 6.05 -3.52
N GLY A 61 -6.95 6.70 -4.44
CA GLY A 61 -5.50 6.61 -4.57
C GLY A 61 -4.83 7.84 -3.97
N ILE A 62 -3.87 7.65 -3.08
CA ILE A 62 -3.21 8.73 -2.34
C ILE A 62 -1.69 8.64 -2.52
N ARG A 63 -1.06 9.78 -2.83
CA ARG A 63 0.40 9.93 -2.76
C ARG A 63 0.82 10.06 -1.29
N GLY A 64 1.71 9.19 -0.83
CA GLY A 64 2.14 9.10 0.57
C GLY A 64 3.01 10.28 1.02
N ASN A 65 4.20 10.43 0.44
CA ASN A 65 5.15 11.48 0.79
C ASN A 65 5.39 12.44 -0.38
N LEU A 66 4.57 13.49 -0.50
CA LEU A 66 4.65 14.45 -1.61
C LEU A 66 6.01 15.16 -1.66
N ARG A 67 6.55 15.55 -0.50
CA ARG A 67 7.86 16.21 -0.40
C ARG A 67 8.98 15.29 -0.88
N ALA A 68 9.03 14.04 -0.44
CA ALA A 68 10.04 13.08 -0.88
C ALA A 68 9.86 12.66 -2.36
N LEU A 69 8.62 12.53 -2.83
CA LEU A 69 8.30 12.23 -4.24
C LEU A 69 8.84 13.32 -5.19
N LYS A 70 8.75 14.60 -4.79
CA LYS A 70 9.31 15.72 -5.58
C LYS A 70 10.83 15.63 -5.71
N GLU A 71 11.49 15.09 -4.69
CA GLU A 71 12.95 14.95 -4.62
C GLU A 71 13.45 13.61 -5.18
N GLY A 72 12.55 12.65 -5.46
CA GLY A 72 12.93 11.29 -5.85
C GLY A 72 13.74 10.54 -4.79
N LYS A 73 13.60 10.91 -3.51
CA LYS A 73 14.34 10.34 -2.38
C LYS A 73 13.42 9.46 -1.54
N ARG A 74 13.98 8.48 -0.82
CA ARG A 74 13.20 7.64 0.10
C ARG A 74 12.42 8.48 1.11
N PHE A 75 13.08 9.44 1.72
CA PHE A 75 12.52 10.43 2.64
C PHE A 75 13.37 11.71 2.65
N ILE A 76 12.87 12.77 3.29
CA ILE A 76 13.59 14.05 3.47
C ILE A 76 14.38 14.07 4.78
N LYS A 77 13.73 13.82 5.92
CA LYS A 77 14.36 13.82 7.26
C LYS A 77 14.36 12.46 7.91
N LYS A 78 13.24 11.75 7.88
CA LYS A 78 13.06 10.45 8.52
C LYS A 78 12.15 9.56 7.70
N ASP A 79 12.29 8.24 7.85
CA ASP A 79 11.45 7.31 7.09
C ASP A 79 9.98 7.41 7.55
N LEU A 80 9.10 7.90 6.65
CA LEU A 80 7.67 8.11 6.92
C LEU A 80 6.98 6.81 7.36
N ASN A 81 7.37 5.66 6.80
CA ASN A 81 6.82 4.36 7.16
C ASN A 81 7.50 3.75 8.41
N ARG A 82 8.12 4.60 9.24
CA ARG A 82 8.57 4.30 10.61
C ARG A 82 7.98 5.26 11.66
N GLN A 83 7.11 6.19 11.24
CA GLN A 83 6.60 7.26 12.10
C GLN A 83 5.17 7.04 12.61
N TRP A 84 4.46 6.00 12.16
CA TRP A 84 3.05 5.73 12.49
C TRP A 84 2.86 5.09 13.87
N THR A 85 3.29 5.80 14.92
CA THR A 85 3.00 5.43 16.31
C THR A 85 2.00 6.39 16.93
N LEU A 86 1.18 5.91 17.86
CA LEU A 86 0.21 6.76 18.55
C LEU A 86 0.86 7.93 19.30
N SER A 87 2.00 7.69 19.93
CA SER A 87 2.76 8.75 20.60
C SER A 87 3.21 9.83 19.63
N ASN A 88 3.71 9.45 18.45
CA ASN A 88 4.16 10.39 17.45
C ASN A 88 2.99 11.17 16.82
N ILE A 89 1.88 10.50 16.52
CA ILE A 89 0.68 11.15 15.98
C ILE A 89 0.10 12.15 16.99
N ASN A 90 0.02 11.77 18.26
CA ASN A 90 -0.41 12.69 19.32
C ASN A 90 0.54 13.88 19.46
N ARG A 91 1.85 13.67 19.36
CA ARG A 91 2.83 14.77 19.34
C ARG A 91 2.56 15.73 18.17
N ILE A 92 2.41 15.19 16.96
CA ILE A 92 2.18 15.97 15.73
C ILE A 92 0.89 16.80 15.85
N ASN A 93 -0.21 16.19 16.30
CA ASN A 93 -1.51 16.86 16.43
C ASN A 93 -1.50 18.01 17.45
N ASN A 94 -0.63 17.94 18.46
CA ASN A 94 -0.51 18.97 19.51
C ASN A 94 0.63 19.98 19.25
N SER A 95 1.37 19.83 18.16
CA SER A 95 2.47 20.73 17.80
C SER A 95 2.01 21.81 16.83
N LYS A 96 2.69 22.97 16.85
CA LYS A 96 2.50 23.98 15.81
C LYS A 96 3.19 23.53 14.52
N GLU A 97 2.68 23.98 13.38
CA GLU A 97 3.24 23.59 12.08
C GLU A 97 4.69 24.02 11.89
N GLU A 98 5.10 25.14 12.48
CA GLU A 98 6.47 25.64 12.46
C GLU A 98 7.49 24.71 13.16
N ASP A 99 7.01 23.86 14.07
CA ASP A 99 7.82 22.89 14.82
C ASP A 99 7.88 21.51 14.14
N LEU A 100 7.13 21.32 13.05
CA LEU A 100 7.01 20.04 12.35
C LEU A 100 8.04 19.93 11.22
N ASP A 101 8.72 18.77 11.15
CA ASP A 101 9.58 18.45 10.02
C ASP A 101 8.77 18.00 8.78
N ALA A 102 9.48 17.72 7.69
CA ALA A 102 8.88 17.37 6.41
C ALA A 102 7.92 16.17 6.52
N GLU A 103 8.33 15.08 7.19
CA GLU A 103 7.50 13.89 7.32
C GLU A 103 6.38 14.04 8.35
N ASP A 104 6.57 14.86 9.39
CA ASP A 104 5.48 15.21 10.32
C ASP A 104 4.34 15.94 9.60
N LEU A 105 4.67 16.88 8.71
CA LEU A 105 3.69 17.58 7.89
C LEU A 105 2.98 16.63 6.92
N GLU A 106 3.70 15.70 6.29
CA GLU A 106 3.10 14.66 5.44
C GLU A 106 2.10 13.79 6.21
N MET A 107 2.45 13.36 7.43
CA MET A 107 1.54 12.59 8.29
C MET A 107 0.28 13.38 8.64
N LYS A 108 0.44 14.64 9.05
CA LYS A 108 -0.68 15.51 9.41
C LYS A 108 -1.64 15.71 8.25
N GLU A 109 -1.11 16.02 7.06
CA GLU A 109 -1.88 16.20 5.83
C GLU A 109 -2.57 14.89 5.38
N LEU A 110 -1.89 13.75 5.49
CA LEU A 110 -2.47 12.44 5.19
C LEU A 110 -3.64 12.12 6.10
N LEU A 111 -3.46 12.26 7.42
CA LEU A 111 -4.51 12.00 8.40
C LEU A 111 -5.73 12.89 8.16
N GLN A 112 -5.51 14.19 7.90
CA GLN A 112 -6.60 15.11 7.58
C GLN A 112 -7.41 14.63 6.38
N VAL A 113 -6.75 14.29 5.28
CA VAL A 113 -7.42 13.81 4.06
C VAL A 113 -8.13 12.48 4.30
N ILE A 114 -7.50 11.54 5.00
CA ILE A 114 -8.08 10.22 5.29
C ILE A 114 -9.33 10.38 6.15
N HIS A 115 -9.29 11.16 7.23
CA HIS A 115 -10.45 11.42 8.08
C HIS A 115 -11.57 12.10 7.28
N GLU A 116 -11.26 13.11 6.47
CA GLU A 116 -12.25 13.77 5.61
C GLU A 116 -12.93 12.76 4.65
N LYS A 117 -12.18 11.84 4.04
CA LYS A 117 -12.75 10.84 3.13
C LYS A 117 -13.59 9.80 3.87
N ILE A 118 -13.19 9.40 5.07
CA ILE A 118 -13.96 8.49 5.92
C ILE A 118 -15.27 9.16 6.36
N ASP A 119 -15.22 10.40 6.84
CA ASP A 119 -16.39 11.13 7.35
C ASP A 119 -17.42 11.39 6.25
N ASN A 120 -16.95 11.71 5.04
CA ASN A 120 -17.82 11.95 3.88
C ASN A 120 -18.47 10.67 3.34
N TYR A 121 -17.75 9.54 3.37
CA TYR A 121 -18.22 8.29 2.76
C TYR A 121 -18.93 7.35 3.75
N GLN A 122 -18.55 7.41 5.02
CA GLN A 122 -19.07 6.59 6.13
C GLN A 122 -19.08 5.08 5.81
N PRO A 123 -17.90 4.48 5.57
CA PRO A 123 -17.81 3.06 5.24
C PRO A 123 -18.11 2.18 6.46
N GLU A 124 -18.71 1.01 6.23
CA GLU A 124 -18.72 -0.07 7.24
C GLU A 124 -17.38 -0.80 7.30
N LYS A 125 -16.71 -0.93 6.14
CA LYS A 125 -15.40 -1.56 5.98
C LYS A 125 -14.41 -0.63 5.29
N LEU A 126 -13.25 -0.46 5.89
CA LEU A 126 -12.13 0.36 5.44
C LEU A 126 -10.91 -0.54 5.20
N VAL A 127 -10.39 -0.53 3.99
CA VAL A 127 -9.23 -1.33 3.60
C VAL A 127 -8.13 -0.40 3.13
N PHE A 128 -6.93 -0.57 3.68
CA PHE A 128 -5.73 0.10 3.23
C PHE A 128 -4.83 -0.88 2.48
N LEU A 129 -4.42 -0.51 1.26
CA LEU A 129 -3.39 -1.22 0.50
C LEU A 129 -2.19 -0.29 0.30
N ASP A 130 -1.09 -0.62 0.96
CA ASP A 130 0.14 0.18 0.91
C ASP A 130 1.13 -0.42 -0.09
N LEU A 131 1.32 0.27 -1.22
CA LEU A 131 2.11 -0.22 -2.36
C LEU A 131 3.57 0.27 -2.25
N HIS A 132 4.48 -0.69 -2.15
CA HIS A 132 5.92 -0.48 -2.08
C HIS A 132 6.65 -1.17 -3.24
N THR A 133 7.93 -0.86 -3.34
CA THR A 133 8.90 -1.57 -4.17
C THR A 133 10.18 -1.81 -3.37
N THR A 134 10.93 -2.82 -3.77
CA THR A 134 12.18 -3.21 -3.14
C THR A 134 13.39 -2.69 -3.93
N THR A 135 14.57 -2.71 -3.30
CA THR A 135 15.83 -2.33 -3.95
C THR A 135 16.36 -3.42 -4.90
N ALA A 136 16.07 -4.69 -4.60
CA ALA A 136 16.54 -5.85 -5.33
C ALA A 136 15.44 -6.48 -6.20
N TYR A 137 15.83 -7.11 -7.31
CA TYR A 137 14.91 -7.84 -8.18
C TYR A 137 14.26 -9.02 -7.46
N GLY A 138 13.08 -9.43 -7.93
CA GLY A 138 12.34 -10.59 -7.42
C GLY A 138 11.48 -10.33 -6.18
N GLY A 139 11.61 -9.17 -5.51
CA GLY A 139 10.89 -8.86 -4.26
C GLY A 139 9.40 -8.60 -4.45
N ILE A 140 8.63 -9.65 -4.78
CA ILE A 140 7.18 -9.61 -4.96
C ILE A 140 6.55 -10.38 -3.81
N PHE A 141 5.96 -9.68 -2.85
CA PHE A 141 5.32 -10.32 -1.70
C PHE A 141 4.32 -9.40 -1.01
N SER A 142 3.43 -9.99 -0.22
CA SER A 142 2.50 -9.26 0.62
C SER A 142 2.86 -9.41 2.10
N ILE A 143 2.58 -8.37 2.88
CA ILE A 143 2.75 -8.37 4.33
C ILE A 143 1.38 -8.08 4.93
N PRO A 144 0.78 -9.02 5.66
CA PRO A 144 -0.45 -8.78 6.39
C PRO A 144 -0.15 -8.13 7.74
N SER A 145 -1.13 -7.40 8.28
CA SER A 145 -1.22 -7.15 9.72
C SER A 145 -1.63 -8.42 10.47
N GLU A 146 -1.67 -8.35 11.81
CA GLU A 146 -2.09 -9.50 12.65
C GLU A 146 -3.60 -9.83 12.52
N ASP A 147 -4.36 -9.05 11.74
CA ASP A 147 -5.79 -9.28 11.49
C ASP A 147 -6.03 -10.46 10.50
N PRO A 148 -6.93 -11.42 10.81
CA PRO A 148 -7.24 -12.53 9.90
C PRO A 148 -7.76 -12.12 8.52
N GLU A 149 -8.51 -11.02 8.41
CA GLU A 149 -8.96 -10.48 7.13
C GLU A 149 -7.77 -9.91 6.34
N SER A 150 -6.78 -9.33 7.02
CA SER A 150 -5.53 -8.89 6.39
C SER A 150 -4.80 -10.06 5.76
N MET A 151 -4.74 -11.19 6.47
CA MET A 151 -4.13 -12.43 5.99
C MET A 151 -4.88 -12.97 4.76
N LYS A 152 -6.22 -12.99 4.80
CA LYS A 152 -7.05 -13.39 3.67
C LYS A 152 -6.79 -12.51 2.45
N ILE A 153 -6.77 -11.19 2.61
CA ILE A 153 -6.48 -10.26 1.52
C ILE A 153 -5.08 -10.54 0.96
N ALA A 154 -4.06 -10.66 1.83
CA ALA A 154 -2.67 -10.91 1.44
C ALA A 154 -2.50 -12.20 0.60
N VAL A 155 -3.18 -13.29 0.98
CA VAL A 155 -3.18 -14.55 0.21
C VAL A 155 -3.82 -14.36 -1.17
N GLU A 156 -4.94 -13.66 -1.24
CA GLU A 156 -5.67 -13.42 -2.51
C GLU A 156 -4.99 -12.39 -3.43
N LEU A 157 -3.91 -11.74 -2.98
CA LEU A 157 -3.05 -10.97 -3.89
C LEU A 157 -2.22 -11.87 -4.81
N HIS A 158 -2.19 -13.19 -4.58
CA HIS A 158 -1.45 -14.17 -5.39
C HIS A 158 0.07 -13.91 -5.45
N ALA A 159 0.63 -13.38 -4.36
CA ALA A 159 2.05 -13.28 -4.11
C ALA A 159 2.41 -13.99 -2.78
N PRO A 160 3.67 -14.42 -2.58
CA PRO A 160 4.13 -14.93 -1.29
C PRO A 160 3.73 -14.01 -0.14
N VAL A 161 3.21 -14.58 0.94
CA VAL A 161 2.85 -13.84 2.15
C VAL A 161 3.99 -13.95 3.16
N ILE A 162 4.50 -12.82 3.64
CA ILE A 162 5.54 -12.77 4.67
C ILE A 162 4.95 -12.40 6.03
N LYS A 163 4.87 -13.38 6.94
CA LYS A 163 4.44 -13.19 8.32
C LYS A 163 5.58 -12.78 9.23
N GLY A 164 5.24 -12.10 10.33
CA GLY A 164 6.16 -11.81 11.43
C GLY A 164 7.07 -10.61 11.18
N LEU A 165 7.03 -9.99 10.00
CA LEU A 165 7.83 -8.79 9.69
C LEU A 165 7.55 -7.65 10.66
N LEU A 166 6.27 -7.42 11.00
CA LEU A 166 5.85 -6.37 11.92
C LEU A 166 6.40 -6.53 13.35
N LYS A 167 6.92 -7.71 13.73
CA LYS A 167 7.58 -7.91 15.04
C LYS A 167 8.98 -7.28 15.09
N GLY A 168 9.63 -7.14 13.94
CA GLY A 168 11.00 -6.62 13.82
C GLY A 168 11.09 -5.14 13.43
N ILE A 169 9.96 -4.51 13.07
CA ILE A 169 9.88 -3.10 12.67
C ILE A 169 8.75 -2.41 13.42
N GLN A 170 8.76 -1.09 13.47
CA GLN A 170 7.71 -0.31 14.15
C GLN A 170 7.30 0.91 13.32
N GLY A 171 6.10 1.42 13.60
CA GLY A 171 5.62 2.68 13.04
C GLY A 171 5.32 2.62 11.55
N THR A 172 4.91 1.46 11.03
CA THR A 172 4.42 1.34 9.65
C THR A 172 2.92 1.68 9.56
N THR A 173 2.43 1.95 8.37
CA THR A 173 1.00 2.10 8.07
C THR A 173 0.15 0.97 8.67
N LEU A 174 0.60 -0.29 8.58
CA LEU A 174 -0.08 -1.47 9.13
C LEU A 174 -0.23 -1.44 10.66
N HIS A 175 0.69 -0.77 11.37
CA HIS A 175 0.60 -0.62 12.82
C HIS A 175 -0.48 0.37 13.25
N TYR A 176 -0.79 1.36 12.41
CA TYR A 176 -1.73 2.43 12.75
C TYR A 176 -3.12 2.23 12.14
N PHE A 177 -3.20 1.83 10.88
CA PHE A 177 -4.48 1.67 10.18
C PHE A 177 -5.13 0.32 10.49
N ASN A 178 -5.72 0.22 11.68
CA ASN A 178 -6.43 -0.97 12.16
C ASN A 178 -7.58 -0.60 13.12
N ASN A 179 -8.32 -1.60 13.58
CA ASN A 179 -9.48 -1.46 14.46
C ASN A 179 -9.19 -0.81 15.83
N GLN A 180 -7.93 -0.66 16.25
CA GLN A 180 -7.62 0.06 17.51
C GLN A 180 -7.72 1.57 17.35
N ASN A 181 -7.51 2.09 16.13
CA ASN A 181 -7.43 3.53 15.86
C ASN A 181 -8.58 4.03 14.97
N PHE A 182 -9.39 3.13 14.41
CA PHE A 182 -10.50 3.44 13.50
C PHE A 182 -11.75 2.66 13.89
N SER A 183 -12.92 3.30 13.79
CA SER A 183 -14.22 2.72 14.16
C SER A 183 -14.89 1.86 13.07
N PRO A 184 -14.77 2.15 11.76
CA PRO A 184 -15.12 1.17 10.72
C PRO A 184 -14.26 -0.08 10.87
N GLN A 185 -14.75 -1.23 10.39
CA GLN A 185 -13.90 -2.43 10.30
C GLN A 185 -12.69 -2.10 9.42
N THR A 186 -11.51 -1.96 10.02
CA THR A 186 -10.32 -1.41 9.39
C THR A 186 -9.22 -2.44 9.30
N VAL A 187 -8.74 -2.66 8.08
CA VAL A 187 -7.69 -3.63 7.76
C VAL A 187 -6.64 -2.99 6.85
N ALA A 188 -5.37 -3.30 7.06
CA ALA A 188 -4.27 -2.81 6.25
C ALA A 188 -3.36 -3.96 5.78
N VAL A 189 -2.94 -3.90 4.52
CA VAL A 189 -2.01 -4.84 3.89
C VAL A 189 -0.95 -4.04 3.13
N SER A 190 0.31 -4.47 3.20
CA SER A 190 1.36 -3.94 2.32
C SER A 190 1.63 -4.92 1.19
N PHE A 191 1.96 -4.38 0.02
CA PHE A 191 2.38 -5.17 -1.13
C PHE A 191 3.67 -4.60 -1.72
N GLU A 192 4.68 -5.45 -1.80
CA GLU A 192 5.95 -5.18 -2.46
C GLU A 192 5.82 -5.65 -3.91
N SER A 193 5.94 -4.72 -4.86
CA SER A 193 5.62 -4.96 -6.26
C SER A 193 6.84 -5.31 -7.13
N GLY A 194 7.99 -5.65 -6.54
CA GLY A 194 9.27 -5.83 -7.24
C GLY A 194 10.16 -4.59 -7.13
N GLN A 195 11.10 -4.43 -8.08
CA GLN A 195 12.19 -3.47 -7.94
C GLN A 195 11.80 -2.02 -8.33
N HIS A 196 12.36 -1.01 -7.65
CA HIS A 196 12.02 0.42 -7.82
C HIS A 196 11.91 0.94 -9.27
N LEU A 197 12.77 0.47 -10.17
CA LEU A 197 12.91 0.92 -11.55
C LEU A 197 12.35 -0.08 -12.57
N GLU A 198 11.87 -1.23 -12.11
CA GLU A 198 11.33 -2.26 -12.99
C GLU A 198 9.96 -1.82 -13.50
N GLN A 199 9.82 -1.69 -14.83
CA GLN A 199 8.53 -1.32 -15.44
C GLN A 199 7.42 -2.31 -15.05
N LEU A 200 7.79 -3.56 -14.85
CA LEU A 200 6.87 -4.61 -14.48
C LEU A 200 6.29 -4.44 -13.07
N SER A 201 6.96 -3.71 -12.17
CA SER A 201 6.41 -3.38 -10.85
C SER A 201 5.13 -2.57 -10.92
N VAL A 202 4.98 -1.74 -11.96
CA VAL A 202 3.72 -1.02 -12.21
C VAL A 202 2.60 -2.02 -12.49
N ASN A 203 2.83 -3.00 -13.37
CA ASN A 203 1.82 -4.00 -13.73
C ASN A 203 1.47 -4.92 -12.56
N ARG A 204 2.47 -5.28 -11.73
CA ARG A 204 2.24 -6.08 -10.51
C ARG A 204 1.45 -5.31 -9.47
N ALA A 205 1.71 -4.01 -9.30
CA ALA A 205 0.92 -3.15 -8.43
C ALA A 205 -0.53 -2.97 -8.93
N ILE A 206 -0.75 -2.84 -10.25
CA ILE A 206 -2.10 -2.85 -10.85
C ILE A 206 -2.81 -4.17 -10.50
N ALA A 207 -2.14 -5.31 -10.70
CA ALA A 207 -2.69 -6.62 -10.35
C ALA A 207 -3.03 -6.74 -8.86
N ALA A 208 -2.19 -6.22 -7.97
CA ALA A 208 -2.47 -6.20 -6.53
C ALA A 208 -3.70 -5.34 -6.17
N ILE A 209 -3.85 -4.14 -6.76
CA ILE A 209 -5.03 -3.28 -6.56
C ILE A 209 -6.29 -4.02 -7.04
N THR A 210 -6.24 -4.57 -8.25
CA THR A 210 -7.31 -5.36 -8.86
C THR A 210 -7.75 -6.53 -7.99
N ASN A 211 -6.78 -7.32 -7.52
CA ASN A 211 -7.04 -8.49 -6.68
C ASN A 211 -7.60 -8.07 -5.33
N CYS A 212 -7.10 -6.98 -4.74
CA CYS A 212 -7.66 -6.41 -3.52
C CYS A 212 -9.13 -6.00 -3.72
N MET A 213 -9.44 -5.26 -4.79
CA MET A 213 -10.81 -4.84 -5.13
C MET A 213 -11.75 -6.05 -5.27
N ARG A 214 -11.30 -7.13 -5.93
CA ARG A 214 -12.07 -8.37 -6.04
C ARG A 214 -12.31 -9.00 -4.67
N THR A 215 -11.26 -9.16 -3.87
CA THR A 215 -11.31 -9.84 -2.57
C THR A 215 -12.22 -9.14 -1.57
N ILE A 216 -12.26 -7.81 -1.60
CA ILE A 216 -13.13 -7.01 -0.72
C ILE A 216 -14.54 -6.81 -1.30
N GLY A 217 -14.82 -7.33 -2.50
CA GLY A 217 -16.13 -7.27 -3.14
C GLY A 217 -16.44 -5.95 -3.85
N CYS A 218 -15.44 -5.13 -4.18
CA CYS A 218 -15.65 -3.93 -4.99
C CYS A 218 -16.00 -4.26 -6.44
N VAL A 219 -15.43 -5.33 -6.97
CA VAL A 219 -15.67 -5.81 -8.33
C VAL A 219 -15.89 -7.31 -8.31
N LYS A 220 -16.71 -7.81 -9.23
CA LYS A 220 -16.89 -9.25 -9.40
C LYS A 220 -15.73 -9.84 -10.20
N ALA A 221 -15.41 -11.11 -9.95
CA ALA A 221 -14.36 -11.81 -10.69
C ALA A 221 -14.61 -11.85 -12.21
N GLU A 222 -15.89 -11.93 -12.63
CA GLU A 222 -16.29 -11.95 -14.05
C GLU A 222 -16.07 -10.61 -14.78
N HIS A 223 -15.86 -9.52 -14.04
CA HIS A 223 -15.69 -8.17 -14.58
C HIS A 223 -14.23 -7.71 -14.63
N VAL A 224 -13.30 -8.58 -14.28
CA VAL A 224 -11.88 -8.26 -14.19
C VAL A 224 -11.12 -9.22 -15.07
N GLU A 225 -10.30 -8.71 -15.98
CA GLU A 225 -9.47 -9.58 -16.83
C GLU A 225 -8.51 -10.45 -16.01
N ASN A 226 -8.58 -11.77 -16.23
CA ASN A 226 -7.72 -12.79 -15.59
C ASN A 226 -6.21 -12.66 -15.92
N GLN A 227 -5.83 -11.71 -16.78
CA GLN A 227 -4.43 -11.47 -17.14
C GLN A 227 -3.59 -11.03 -15.93
N HIS A 228 -4.20 -10.27 -15.02
CA HIS A 228 -3.54 -9.79 -13.80
C HIS A 228 -3.22 -10.91 -12.81
N ASP A 229 -4.13 -11.89 -12.66
CA ASP A 229 -3.87 -13.09 -11.86
C ASP A 229 -2.75 -13.93 -12.45
N SER A 230 -2.81 -14.17 -13.77
CA SER A 230 -1.81 -14.98 -14.47
C SER A 230 -0.41 -14.41 -14.29
N LEU A 231 -0.28 -13.07 -14.27
CA LEU A 231 0.99 -12.39 -14.01
C LEU A 231 1.54 -12.76 -12.63
N LEU A 232 0.79 -12.51 -11.55
CA LEU A 232 1.30 -12.71 -10.19
C LEU A 232 1.47 -14.20 -9.85
N ILE A 233 0.57 -15.07 -10.34
CA ILE A 233 0.66 -16.52 -10.16
C ILE A 233 1.92 -17.08 -10.84
N GLU A 234 2.23 -16.65 -12.07
CA GLU A 234 3.42 -17.17 -12.78
C GLU A 234 4.71 -16.68 -12.10
N TYR A 235 4.76 -15.44 -11.60
CA TYR A 235 5.91 -14.96 -10.80
C TYR A 235 6.07 -15.70 -9.48
N SER A 236 4.96 -16.10 -8.86
CA SER A 236 4.97 -16.80 -7.57
C SER A 236 5.22 -18.31 -7.70
N LYS A 237 5.42 -18.80 -8.92
CA LYS A 237 5.57 -20.22 -9.20
C LYS A 237 6.86 -20.75 -8.61
N GLY A 238 6.74 -21.74 -7.73
CA GLY A 238 7.87 -22.33 -7.01
C GLY A 238 8.25 -21.58 -5.72
N LEU A 239 7.60 -20.47 -5.40
CA LEU A 239 7.77 -19.75 -4.14
C LEU A 239 6.80 -20.30 -3.07
N PRO A 240 7.17 -20.21 -1.78
CA PRO A 240 6.25 -20.55 -0.71
C PRO A 240 5.04 -19.60 -0.75
N LYS A 241 3.84 -20.16 -0.64
CA LYS A 241 2.62 -19.35 -0.52
C LYS A 241 2.65 -18.45 0.72
N ILE A 242 3.19 -18.99 1.82
CA ILE A 242 3.33 -18.30 3.09
C ILE A 242 4.71 -18.63 3.65
N ALA A 243 5.46 -17.61 4.04
CA ALA A 243 6.69 -17.71 4.81
C ALA A 243 6.55 -16.93 6.12
N GLU A 244 7.26 -17.34 7.16
CA GLU A 244 7.29 -16.65 8.45
C GLU A 244 8.71 -16.30 8.83
N ILE A 245 8.92 -15.06 9.26
CA ILE A 245 10.20 -14.61 9.79
C ILE A 245 10.37 -15.22 11.18
N ILE A 246 11.31 -16.16 11.29
CA ILE A 246 11.67 -16.82 12.54
C ILE A 246 12.81 -16.12 13.29
N TYR A 247 13.59 -15.30 12.59
CA TYR A 247 14.75 -14.60 13.13
C TYR A 247 15.05 -13.34 12.33
N CYS A 248 15.37 -12.26 13.03
CA CYS A 248 15.89 -11.03 12.47
C CYS A 248 17.16 -10.64 13.22
N HIS A 249 18.28 -10.52 12.49
CA HIS A 249 19.53 -10.06 13.05
C HIS A 249 19.64 -8.54 12.91
N SER A 250 19.73 -7.82 14.03
CA SER A 250 19.89 -6.37 14.01
C SER A 250 21.36 -6.00 13.83
N ILE A 251 21.70 -5.48 12.65
CA ILE A 251 23.03 -4.98 12.33
C ILE A 251 23.26 -3.64 13.04
N GLN A 252 24.39 -3.52 13.73
CA GLN A 252 24.89 -2.29 14.34
C GLN A 252 26.04 -1.70 13.50
N PRO A 253 26.36 -0.40 13.64
CA PRO A 253 27.48 0.22 12.95
C PRO A 253 28.82 -0.50 13.19
N GLU A 254 29.00 -1.11 14.36
CA GLU A 254 30.22 -1.80 14.77
C GLU A 254 30.37 -3.19 14.14
N ASP A 255 29.32 -3.74 13.53
CA ASP A 255 29.36 -5.06 12.88
C ASP A 255 30.14 -5.05 11.55
N GLU A 256 30.49 -3.87 11.05
CA GLU A 256 31.13 -3.65 9.74
C GLU A 256 30.46 -4.44 8.58
N PHE A 257 29.15 -4.69 8.72
CA PHE A 257 28.41 -5.56 7.83
C PHE A 257 28.45 -5.06 6.39
N LYS A 258 28.76 -5.97 5.46
CA LYS A 258 28.64 -5.76 4.03
C LYS A 258 27.85 -6.91 3.44
N MET A 259 26.79 -6.58 2.71
CA MET A 259 26.02 -7.58 1.99
C MET A 259 26.93 -8.21 0.93
N ALA A 260 26.96 -9.55 0.87
CA ALA A 260 27.67 -10.21 -0.21
C ALA A 260 27.00 -9.87 -1.54
N PRO A 261 27.76 -9.76 -2.64
CA PRO A 261 27.18 -9.54 -3.95
C PRO A 261 26.26 -10.70 -4.34
N ASP A 262 25.38 -10.45 -5.31
CA ASP A 262 24.54 -11.45 -5.98
C ASP A 262 23.46 -12.14 -5.12
N TYR A 263 23.15 -11.60 -3.94
CA TYR A 263 21.94 -11.98 -3.21
C TYR A 263 20.69 -11.50 -3.96
N SER A 264 19.78 -12.43 -4.24
CA SER A 264 18.46 -12.15 -4.81
C SER A 264 17.36 -12.28 -3.77
N ASN A 265 16.28 -11.51 -3.92
CA ASN A 265 15.03 -11.88 -3.27
C ASN A 265 14.50 -13.18 -3.89
N PHE A 266 13.67 -13.90 -3.12
CA PHE A 266 12.87 -14.99 -3.66
C PHE A 266 11.56 -14.43 -4.22
#